data_AF-G2G228-F1
#
_entry.id   AF-G2G228-F1
#
_cell.length_a   1.000
_cell.length_b   1.000
_cell.length_c   1.000
_cell.angle_alpha   90.00
_cell.angle_beta   90.00
_cell.angle_gamma   90.00
#
_symmetry.space_group_name_H-M   'P 1'
#
loop_
_entity.id
_entity.type
_entity.pdbx_description
1 polymer ?
#
loop_
_entity_poly.entity_id
_entity_poly.type
_entity_poly.pdbx_seq_one_letter_code
_entity_poly.pdbx_strand_id
1 'polypeptide(L)'
;MLGGRGLTSVIVAKEVDPTCHPLGNKNKLVFAPGLLTGTMAANAGRLSVGAKSPLTGGIKESNSGGTAAQRLAKLGVKALIIEEIPQGDKWYCLHVNKDGVEIKEETELLGKGNYEVIHTLTSRYGENTGVITIGQAGEYKMSAANISVKDPKGHIRSLGRGGLGAVMSSKRIKFITLDDNDGEGIKILDKEKFKKAASIFNKGLLSHPVSGNALPKYGTNVLINILNEAGGLPTKNFRMGQFDGAEKISGETMYDTIMSREGDPTHGCHVGCVIRCSQTYNDKDNKYLTSGFEYETIWGFGAGCTVDDLDVIAYIDQICDDIGIDTIETAGTMMVAMEAGILPWGDGNGILNLFKNEIKEGTPLGRILGNGADFTGKAFGVTRVPTVKRQSMPAYDPRSVKGIGVTYATTTMGADHTAGYSVTSNILNVGGHIDPLAKEGQIELSRNLQIATAAIDSAGLCIFTAFAILDSDPVSHALIAMINAQYGTNWSVDDWFNLGRQVLKTERAFNEAAGFTNKDDRLPEFFSEPVPPHNATWDFSGEELDQVHNF
;
A
#
# COMPACT_ATOMS: atom_id res chain seq x y z
N MET A 1 -16.21 -5.25 17.40
CA MET A 1 -16.65 -5.21 15.99
C MET A 1 -15.40 -5.08 15.15
N LEU A 2 -15.24 -5.88 14.08
CA LEU A 2 -14.03 -5.90 13.26
C LEU A 2 -14.39 -5.78 11.78
N GLY A 3 -13.53 -5.13 11.01
CA GLY A 3 -13.56 -5.01 9.55
C GLY A 3 -12.15 -4.70 9.06
N GLY A 4 -11.91 -4.75 7.75
CA GLY A 4 -10.64 -4.37 7.13
C GLY A 4 -9.44 -5.03 7.83
N ARG A 5 -8.40 -4.22 8.09
CA ARG A 5 -7.16 -4.68 8.75
C ARG A 5 -7.44 -5.42 10.04
N GLY A 6 -8.26 -4.87 10.94
CA GLY A 6 -8.54 -5.52 12.21
C GLY A 6 -9.19 -6.89 12.09
N LEU A 7 -10.04 -7.12 11.08
CA LEU A 7 -10.58 -8.45 10.80
C LEU A 7 -9.52 -9.39 10.22
N THR A 8 -8.71 -8.91 9.26
CA THR A 8 -7.61 -9.72 8.70
C THR A 8 -6.60 -10.12 9.77
N SER A 9 -6.17 -9.20 10.62
CA SER A 9 -5.15 -9.45 11.64
C SER A 9 -5.62 -10.44 12.69
N VAL A 10 -6.88 -10.36 13.13
CA VAL A 10 -7.45 -11.33 14.09
C VAL A 10 -7.61 -12.73 13.49
N ILE A 11 -8.06 -12.84 12.24
CA ILE A 11 -8.19 -14.15 11.58
C ILE A 11 -6.81 -14.77 11.37
N VAL A 12 -5.85 -14.01 10.82
CA VAL A 12 -4.48 -14.50 10.61
C VAL A 12 -3.85 -14.91 11.93
N ALA A 13 -3.93 -14.07 12.97
CA ALA A 13 -3.31 -14.37 14.26
C ALA A 13 -3.90 -15.60 14.94
N LYS A 14 -5.19 -15.88 14.72
CA LYS A 14 -5.89 -17.02 15.31
C LYS A 14 -5.71 -18.32 14.54
N GLU A 15 -5.64 -18.24 13.21
CA GLU A 15 -5.81 -19.41 12.34
C GLU A 15 -4.56 -19.78 11.53
N VAL A 16 -3.56 -18.91 11.46
CA VAL A 16 -2.28 -19.20 10.81
C VAL A 16 -1.25 -19.59 11.86
N ASP A 17 -0.58 -20.72 11.65
CA ASP A 17 0.57 -21.12 12.46
C ASP A 17 1.71 -20.10 12.25
N PRO A 18 2.07 -19.31 13.27
CA PRO A 18 3.04 -18.22 13.12
C PRO A 18 4.43 -18.72 12.75
N THR A 19 4.72 -20.01 12.90
CA THR A 19 6.01 -20.62 12.51
C THR A 19 5.98 -21.28 11.13
N CYS A 20 4.82 -21.33 10.47
CA CYS A 20 4.72 -22.02 9.18
C CYS A 20 5.49 -21.33 8.05
N HIS A 21 5.80 -22.07 6.99
CA HIS A 21 6.31 -21.48 5.76
C HIS A 21 5.24 -20.55 5.14
N PRO A 22 5.55 -19.29 4.80
CA PRO A 22 4.54 -18.35 4.26
C PRO A 22 3.86 -18.81 2.97
N LEU A 23 4.54 -19.62 2.15
CA LEU A 23 3.95 -20.22 0.94
C LEU A 23 3.41 -21.65 1.15
N GLY A 24 3.38 -22.13 2.39
CA GLY A 24 2.93 -23.48 2.74
C GLY A 24 1.44 -23.58 3.06
N ASN A 25 0.94 -24.82 3.17
CA ASN A 25 -0.48 -25.14 3.35
C ASN A 25 -1.13 -24.52 4.60
N LYS A 26 -0.34 -24.23 5.64
CA LYS A 26 -0.82 -23.66 6.91
C LYS A 26 -1.04 -22.14 6.87
N ASN A 27 -0.59 -21.45 5.82
CA ASN A 27 -0.87 -20.02 5.67
C ASN A 27 -2.26 -19.82 5.06
N LYS A 28 -2.94 -18.74 5.45
CA LYS A 28 -4.24 -18.33 4.93
C LYS A 28 -4.13 -16.95 4.28
N LEU A 29 -4.96 -16.72 3.27
CA LEU A 29 -5.08 -15.41 2.64
C LEU A 29 -6.49 -14.88 2.90
N VAL A 30 -6.59 -13.75 3.60
CA VAL A 30 -7.85 -13.20 4.11
C VAL A 30 -8.13 -11.88 3.42
N PHE A 31 -9.24 -11.77 2.69
CA PHE A 31 -9.73 -10.53 2.11
C PHE A 31 -10.89 -10.00 2.95
N ALA A 32 -10.81 -8.76 3.44
CA ALA A 32 -11.86 -8.18 4.28
C ALA A 32 -12.20 -6.74 3.86
N PRO A 33 -13.45 -6.44 3.47
CA PRO A 33 -13.92 -5.06 3.43
C PRO A 33 -13.95 -4.45 4.84
N GLY A 34 -13.87 -3.13 4.92
CA GLY A 34 -13.95 -2.39 6.18
C GLY A 34 -15.36 -2.15 6.69
N LEU A 35 -15.44 -1.59 7.90
CA LEU A 35 -16.71 -1.34 8.61
C LEU A 35 -17.67 -0.39 7.86
N LEU A 36 -17.16 0.57 7.10
CA LEU A 36 -17.97 1.52 6.34
C LEU A 36 -18.00 1.20 4.84
N THR A 37 -17.29 0.16 4.40
CA THR A 37 -17.16 -0.18 2.98
C THR A 37 -18.50 -0.46 2.34
N GLY A 38 -18.76 0.17 1.19
CA GLY A 38 -20.00 0.01 0.41
C GLY A 38 -21.20 0.80 0.92
N THR A 39 -21.05 1.55 2.02
CA THR A 39 -22.02 2.56 2.45
C THR A 39 -21.87 3.84 1.61
N MET A 40 -22.59 4.91 1.98
CA MET A 40 -22.44 6.25 1.39
C MET A 40 -21.34 7.11 2.04
N ALA A 41 -20.53 6.55 2.95
CA ALA A 41 -19.37 7.26 3.48
C ALA A 41 -18.35 7.52 2.36
N ALA A 42 -17.87 8.77 2.24
CA ALA A 42 -16.84 9.07 1.26
C ALA A 42 -15.55 8.29 1.54
N ASN A 43 -14.87 7.90 0.46
CA ASN A 43 -13.58 7.21 0.52
C ASN A 43 -13.61 5.86 1.26
N ALA A 44 -14.80 5.30 1.51
CA ALA A 44 -15.03 4.00 2.14
C ALA A 44 -15.13 2.88 1.10
N GLY A 45 -14.03 2.64 0.38
CA GLY A 45 -13.94 1.60 -0.66
C GLY A 45 -12.66 0.78 -0.58
N ARG A 46 -11.99 0.79 0.58
CA ARG A 46 -10.72 0.08 0.75
C ARG A 46 -10.93 -1.39 1.13
N LEU A 47 -10.11 -2.26 0.56
CA LEU A 47 -9.98 -3.67 0.83
C LEU A 47 -8.67 -3.93 1.57
N SER A 48 -8.75 -4.59 2.72
CA SER A 48 -7.58 -5.12 3.41
C SER A 48 -7.39 -6.59 3.05
N VAL A 49 -6.15 -6.98 2.77
CA VAL A 49 -5.77 -8.38 2.58
C VAL A 49 -4.65 -8.74 3.53
N GLY A 50 -4.79 -9.86 4.26
CA GLY A 50 -3.82 -10.28 5.26
C GLY A 50 -3.41 -11.75 5.15
N ALA A 51 -2.14 -12.00 5.51
CA ALA A 51 -1.53 -13.32 5.62
C ALA A 51 -0.22 -13.26 6.43
N LYS A 52 0.45 -14.40 6.64
CA LYS A 52 1.89 -14.40 6.93
C LYS A 52 2.65 -14.05 5.64
N SER A 53 3.52 -13.03 5.68
CA SER A 53 4.22 -12.54 4.50
C SER A 53 5.41 -13.42 4.11
N PRO A 54 5.59 -13.76 2.81
CA PRO A 54 6.82 -14.37 2.31
C PRO A 54 8.00 -13.41 2.26
N LEU A 55 7.75 -12.09 2.16
CA LEU A 55 8.78 -11.06 2.15
C LEU A 55 9.32 -10.81 3.56
N THR A 56 8.43 -10.46 4.50
CA THR A 56 8.85 -10.04 5.83
C THR A 56 9.03 -11.22 6.78
N GLY A 57 8.23 -12.28 6.62
CA GLY A 57 8.19 -13.42 7.54
C GLY A 57 7.26 -13.23 8.74
N GLY A 58 6.71 -12.02 8.94
CA GLY A 58 5.72 -11.71 9.98
C GLY A 58 4.29 -11.63 9.45
N ILE A 59 3.40 -11.05 10.24
CA ILE A 59 2.05 -10.67 9.82
C ILE A 59 2.11 -9.51 8.83
N LYS A 60 1.18 -9.50 7.87
CA LYS A 60 1.05 -8.42 6.90
C LYS A 60 -0.40 -8.12 6.64
N GLU A 61 -0.73 -6.83 6.61
CA GLU A 61 -1.87 -6.32 5.86
C GLU A 61 -1.35 -5.57 4.64
N SER A 62 -2.10 -5.66 3.54
CA SER A 62 -1.92 -4.83 2.36
C SER A 62 -3.29 -4.26 1.99
N ASN A 63 -3.31 -2.99 1.57
CA ASN A 63 -4.53 -2.22 1.45
C ASN A 63 -4.71 -1.65 0.04
N SER A 64 -5.90 -1.77 -0.54
CA SER A 64 -6.15 -1.23 -1.88
C SER A 64 -7.54 -0.64 -2.06
N GLY A 65 -7.67 0.26 -3.03
CA GLY A 65 -8.95 0.78 -3.49
C GLY A 65 -9.54 -0.14 -4.55
N GLY A 66 -10.11 0.46 -5.58
CA GLY A 66 -10.69 -0.28 -6.69
C GLY A 66 -12.08 -0.78 -6.37
N THR A 67 -12.41 -1.89 -7.02
CA THR A 67 -13.78 -2.33 -7.22
C THR A 67 -14.21 -3.41 -6.22
N ALA A 68 -13.25 -4.18 -5.70
CA ALA A 68 -13.54 -5.42 -4.98
C ALA A 68 -14.21 -5.22 -3.61
N ALA A 69 -13.76 -4.26 -2.81
CA ALA A 69 -14.21 -4.11 -1.43
C ALA A 69 -15.73 -3.90 -1.33
N GLN A 70 -16.27 -3.00 -2.16
CA GLN A 70 -17.70 -2.66 -2.15
C GLN A 70 -18.56 -3.81 -2.63
N ARG A 71 -18.07 -4.62 -3.59
CA ARG A 71 -18.80 -5.78 -4.12
C ARG A 71 -18.91 -6.87 -3.06
N LEU A 72 -17.80 -7.21 -2.40
CA LEU A 72 -17.82 -8.12 -1.24
C LEU A 72 -18.80 -7.64 -0.16
N ALA A 73 -18.77 -6.35 0.16
CA ALA A 73 -19.65 -5.80 1.19
C ALA A 73 -21.14 -5.85 0.80
N LYS A 74 -21.50 -5.55 -0.45
CA LYS A 74 -22.88 -5.64 -0.96
C LYS A 74 -23.39 -7.07 -1.13
N LEU A 75 -22.48 -8.02 -1.32
CA LEU A 75 -22.77 -9.46 -1.25
C LEU A 75 -22.96 -9.97 0.19
N GLY A 76 -22.79 -9.10 1.20
CA GLY A 76 -22.88 -9.50 2.61
C GLY A 76 -21.63 -10.24 3.13
N VAL A 77 -20.58 -10.36 2.31
CA VAL A 77 -19.34 -11.06 2.66
C VAL A 77 -18.49 -10.19 3.59
N LYS A 78 -18.25 -10.66 4.82
CA LYS A 78 -17.40 -9.97 5.81
C LYS A 78 -15.92 -10.30 5.65
N ALA A 79 -15.62 -11.53 5.25
CA ALA A 79 -14.30 -11.94 4.83
C ALA A 79 -14.40 -13.07 3.80
N LEU A 80 -13.49 -13.08 2.83
CA LEU A 80 -13.20 -14.23 1.98
C LEU A 80 -11.86 -14.81 2.42
N ILE A 81 -11.83 -16.07 2.83
CA ILE A 81 -10.64 -16.74 3.35
C ILE A 81 -10.27 -17.85 2.39
N ILE A 82 -9.05 -17.81 1.85
CA ILE A 82 -8.51 -18.87 1.00
C ILE A 82 -7.48 -19.66 1.81
N GLU A 83 -7.72 -20.94 1.95
CA GLU A 83 -6.89 -21.88 2.70
C GLU A 83 -6.51 -23.08 1.84
N GLU A 84 -5.56 -23.86 2.36
CA GLU A 84 -5.00 -25.05 1.70
C GLU A 84 -4.29 -24.78 0.36
N ILE A 85 -3.67 -25.83 -0.18
CA ILE A 85 -3.01 -25.87 -1.48
C ILE A 85 -3.61 -27.07 -2.22
N PRO A 86 -4.21 -26.88 -3.41
CA PRO A 86 -4.80 -27.99 -4.16
C PRO A 86 -3.71 -29.00 -4.58
N GLN A 87 -4.11 -30.27 -4.68
CA GLN A 87 -3.22 -31.33 -5.17
C GLN A 87 -2.96 -31.18 -6.68
N GLY A 88 -1.73 -31.47 -7.10
CA GLY A 88 -1.31 -31.38 -8.50
C GLY A 88 -0.94 -29.97 -8.96
N ASP A 89 -0.95 -29.76 -10.28
CA ASP A 89 -0.43 -28.54 -10.92
C ASP A 89 -1.52 -27.64 -11.52
N LYS A 90 -2.79 -27.97 -11.27
CA LYS A 90 -3.92 -27.19 -11.75
C LYS A 90 -3.99 -25.83 -11.06
N TRP A 91 -4.37 -24.83 -11.85
CA TRP A 91 -4.72 -23.51 -11.38
C TRP A 91 -6.23 -23.32 -11.39
N TYR A 92 -6.69 -22.37 -10.61
CA TYR A 92 -8.10 -22.11 -10.42
C TYR A 92 -8.41 -20.61 -10.48
N CYS A 93 -9.65 -20.33 -10.81
CA CYS A 93 -10.27 -19.02 -10.64
C CYS A 93 -11.50 -19.14 -9.75
N LEU A 94 -11.81 -18.05 -9.05
CA LEU A 94 -12.98 -17.94 -8.18
C LEU A 94 -13.98 -16.97 -8.80
N HIS A 95 -15.25 -17.32 -8.79
CA HIS A 95 -16.34 -16.41 -9.11
C HIS A 95 -17.27 -16.31 -7.90
N VAL A 96 -17.34 -15.13 -7.29
CA VAL A 96 -18.14 -14.87 -6.09
C VAL A 96 -19.38 -14.09 -6.49
N ASN A 97 -20.54 -14.62 -6.12
CA ASN A 97 -21.84 -13.99 -6.35
C ASN A 97 -22.75 -14.20 -5.12
N LYS A 98 -24.03 -13.86 -5.22
CA LYS A 98 -24.97 -13.98 -4.09
C LYS A 98 -25.21 -15.42 -3.60
N ASP A 99 -24.98 -16.41 -4.46
CA ASP A 99 -25.25 -17.83 -4.17
C ASP A 99 -24.01 -18.53 -3.58
N GLY A 100 -22.84 -17.89 -3.63
CA GLY A 100 -21.61 -18.37 -3.01
C GLY A 100 -20.38 -18.18 -3.87
N VAL A 101 -19.48 -19.17 -3.85
CA VAL A 101 -18.22 -19.17 -4.61
C VAL A 101 -18.20 -20.36 -5.55
N GLU A 102 -18.08 -20.08 -6.85
CA GLU A 102 -17.75 -21.09 -7.85
C GLU A 102 -16.24 -21.17 -8.03
N ILE A 103 -15.68 -22.38 -7.99
CA ILE A 103 -14.27 -22.66 -8.24
C ILE A 103 -14.16 -23.40 -9.57
N LYS A 104 -13.39 -22.84 -10.51
CA LYS A 104 -13.18 -23.43 -11.84
C LYS A 104 -11.70 -23.57 -12.12
N GLU A 105 -11.32 -24.61 -12.84
CA GLU A 105 -9.96 -24.76 -13.35
C GLU A 105 -9.67 -23.61 -14.33
N GLU A 106 -8.51 -22.98 -14.17
CA GLU A 106 -8.06 -21.86 -14.98
C GLU A 106 -6.87 -22.30 -15.84
N THR A 107 -6.98 -22.11 -17.15
CA THR A 107 -5.97 -22.53 -18.13
C THR A 107 -5.70 -21.48 -19.21
N GLU A 108 -6.57 -20.49 -19.36
CA GLU A 108 -6.56 -19.51 -20.44
C GLU A 108 -5.67 -18.31 -20.09
N LEU A 109 -5.78 -17.82 -18.86
CA LEU A 109 -5.18 -16.56 -18.43
C LEU A 109 -3.85 -16.72 -17.68
N LEU A 110 -3.34 -17.95 -17.55
CA LEU A 110 -2.00 -18.19 -17.01
C LEU A 110 -0.92 -17.58 -17.91
N GLY A 111 0.12 -17.01 -17.31
CA GLY A 111 1.20 -16.28 -17.99
C GLY A 111 0.81 -14.90 -18.50
N LYS A 112 -0.47 -14.50 -18.38
CA LYS A 112 -0.96 -13.19 -18.83
C LYS A 112 -0.79 -12.12 -17.77
N GLY A 113 -0.47 -10.92 -18.24
CA GLY A 113 -0.42 -9.71 -17.42
C GLY A 113 -1.80 -9.24 -16.98
N ASN A 114 -1.85 -8.42 -15.95
CA ASN A 114 -3.07 -7.97 -15.30
C ASN A 114 -3.98 -7.17 -16.24
N TYR A 115 -3.44 -6.39 -17.19
CA TYR A 115 -4.28 -5.65 -18.13
C TYR A 115 -5.07 -6.60 -19.05
N GLU A 116 -4.42 -7.63 -19.58
CA GLU A 116 -5.08 -8.64 -20.42
C GLU A 116 -6.14 -9.44 -19.62
N VAL A 117 -5.83 -9.79 -18.37
CA VAL A 117 -6.77 -10.47 -17.47
C VAL A 117 -8.01 -9.60 -17.22
N ILE A 118 -7.82 -8.34 -16.85
CA ILE A 118 -8.93 -7.41 -16.58
C ILE A 118 -9.78 -7.19 -17.83
N HIS A 119 -9.16 -7.00 -18.99
CA HIS A 119 -9.88 -6.81 -20.26
C HIS A 119 -10.72 -8.04 -20.63
N THR A 120 -10.14 -9.24 -20.52
CA THR A 120 -10.82 -10.50 -20.85
C THR A 120 -12.01 -10.75 -19.92
N LEU A 121 -11.82 -10.56 -18.61
CA LEU A 121 -12.88 -10.79 -17.62
C LEU A 121 -13.98 -9.73 -17.71
N THR A 122 -13.63 -8.48 -17.99
CA THR A 122 -14.61 -7.41 -18.20
C THR A 122 -15.46 -7.68 -19.44
N SER A 123 -14.86 -8.20 -20.52
CA SER A 123 -15.60 -8.60 -21.73
C SER A 123 -16.53 -9.80 -21.48
N ARG A 124 -16.13 -10.72 -20.59
CA ARG A 124 -16.88 -11.94 -20.27
C ARG A 124 -18.04 -11.73 -19.31
N TYR A 125 -17.84 -10.92 -18.27
CA TYR A 125 -18.79 -10.76 -17.16
C TYR A 125 -19.44 -9.37 -17.10
N GLY A 126 -18.93 -8.41 -17.87
CA GLY A 126 -19.43 -7.05 -17.96
C GLY A 126 -18.63 -6.02 -17.15
N GLU A 127 -18.88 -4.75 -17.44
CA GLU A 127 -18.16 -3.61 -16.84
C GLU A 127 -18.25 -3.55 -15.32
N ASN A 128 -19.40 -3.96 -14.78
CA ASN A 128 -19.66 -3.89 -13.34
C ASN A 128 -18.96 -4.99 -12.54
N THR A 129 -18.39 -6.02 -13.17
CA THR A 129 -17.69 -7.10 -12.46
C THR A 129 -16.44 -6.59 -11.76
N GLY A 130 -16.27 -7.00 -10.51
CA GLY A 130 -15.02 -6.79 -9.79
C GLY A 130 -14.01 -7.86 -10.12
N VAL A 131 -12.74 -7.46 -10.20
CA VAL A 131 -11.62 -8.34 -10.54
C VAL A 131 -10.50 -8.12 -9.54
N ILE A 132 -10.05 -9.21 -8.95
CA ILE A 132 -8.80 -9.32 -8.20
C ILE A 132 -7.93 -10.32 -8.96
N THR A 133 -6.66 -10.00 -9.23
CA THR A 133 -5.79 -10.82 -10.06
C THR A 133 -4.34 -10.75 -9.59
N ILE A 134 -3.54 -11.74 -9.97
CA ILE A 134 -2.08 -11.70 -9.90
C ILE A 134 -1.49 -11.73 -11.31
N GLY A 135 -0.38 -11.02 -11.52
CA GLY A 135 0.40 -11.09 -12.76
C GLY A 135 1.46 -12.19 -12.73
N GLN A 136 2.38 -12.18 -13.70
CA GLN A 136 3.44 -13.18 -13.83
C GLN A 136 4.34 -13.26 -12.60
N ALA A 137 4.66 -12.12 -11.94
CA ALA A 137 5.47 -12.13 -10.71
C ALA A 137 4.79 -12.95 -9.59
N GLY A 138 3.46 -12.85 -9.50
CA GLY A 138 2.64 -13.68 -8.62
C GLY A 138 2.69 -15.16 -9.00
N GLU A 139 2.50 -15.51 -10.26
CA GLU A 139 2.60 -16.91 -10.73
C GLU A 139 3.95 -17.55 -10.40
N TYR A 140 5.00 -16.75 -10.43
CA TYR A 140 6.36 -17.10 -10.05
C TYR A 140 6.59 -17.14 -8.53
N LYS A 141 5.62 -16.75 -7.71
CA LYS A 141 5.71 -16.69 -6.24
C LYS A 141 6.89 -15.84 -5.78
N MET A 142 7.19 -14.78 -6.52
CA MET A 142 8.20 -13.79 -6.14
C MET A 142 7.76 -13.07 -4.86
N SER A 143 8.65 -12.93 -3.88
CA SER A 143 8.30 -12.31 -2.59
C SER A 143 7.89 -10.84 -2.69
N ALA A 144 8.21 -10.13 -3.79
CA ALA A 144 7.70 -8.78 -4.06
C ALA A 144 6.36 -8.75 -4.83
N ALA A 145 5.75 -9.90 -5.14
CA ALA A 145 4.51 -9.96 -5.93
C ALA A 145 3.31 -9.37 -5.19
N ASN A 146 2.58 -8.51 -5.89
CA ASN A 146 1.37 -7.86 -5.38
C ASN A 146 0.10 -8.62 -5.78
N ILE A 147 -1.04 -8.19 -5.22
CA ILE A 147 -2.36 -8.53 -5.75
C ILE A 147 -2.96 -7.28 -6.38
N SER A 148 -3.45 -7.38 -7.60
CA SER A 148 -4.06 -6.26 -8.34
C SER A 148 -5.58 -6.31 -8.25
N VAL A 149 -6.21 -5.14 -8.14
CA VAL A 149 -7.65 -4.93 -8.08
C VAL A 149 -8.05 -3.98 -9.19
N LYS A 150 -9.02 -4.38 -10.02
CA LYS A 150 -9.60 -3.51 -11.05
C LYS A 150 -10.15 -2.23 -10.42
N ASP A 151 -10.01 -1.09 -11.08
CA ASP A 151 -10.69 0.16 -10.72
C ASP A 151 -11.93 0.42 -11.61
N PRO A 152 -12.78 1.41 -11.30
CA PRO A 152 -14.01 1.66 -12.06
C PRO A 152 -13.79 2.00 -13.54
N LYS A 153 -12.60 2.44 -13.94
CA LYS A 153 -12.24 2.73 -15.34
C LYS A 153 -11.59 1.54 -16.04
N GLY A 154 -11.43 0.40 -15.35
CA GLY A 154 -10.75 -0.77 -15.90
C GLY A 154 -9.23 -0.74 -15.74
N HIS A 155 -8.69 0.18 -14.95
CA HIS A 155 -7.26 0.23 -14.63
C HIS A 155 -6.92 -0.59 -13.38
N ILE A 156 -5.68 -0.53 -12.92
CA ILE A 156 -5.15 -1.35 -11.83
C ILE A 156 -5.01 -0.51 -10.55
N ARG A 157 -5.31 -1.15 -9.42
CA ARG A 157 -4.95 -0.72 -8.06
C ARG A 157 -4.21 -1.86 -7.39
N SER A 158 -3.23 -1.53 -6.56
CA SER A 158 -2.37 -2.54 -5.98
C SER A 158 -2.64 -2.76 -4.50
N LEU A 159 -2.70 -4.02 -4.08
CA LEU A 159 -2.35 -4.48 -2.74
C LEU A 159 -0.84 -4.76 -2.77
N GLY A 160 -0.06 -3.68 -2.80
CA GLY A 160 1.35 -3.71 -3.22
C GLY A 160 2.25 -4.58 -2.36
N ARG A 161 2.32 -4.26 -1.07
CA ARG A 161 3.49 -4.62 -0.27
C ARG A 161 3.36 -5.95 0.44
N GLY A 162 4.51 -6.57 0.74
CA GLY A 162 4.59 -7.76 1.59
C GLY A 162 4.35 -9.10 0.90
N GLY A 163 4.26 -9.14 -0.43
CA GLY A 163 4.32 -10.40 -1.17
C GLY A 163 3.04 -11.24 -1.15
N LEU A 164 1.88 -10.63 -0.91
CA LEU A 164 0.63 -11.38 -0.80
C LEU A 164 0.18 -12.00 -2.14
N GLY A 165 0.68 -11.49 -3.28
CA GLY A 165 0.48 -12.12 -4.59
C GLY A 165 1.11 -13.52 -4.67
N ALA A 166 2.26 -13.72 -4.03
CA ALA A 166 2.89 -15.03 -3.94
C ALA A 166 2.09 -15.99 -3.05
N VAL A 167 1.40 -15.49 -2.01
CA VAL A 167 0.51 -16.31 -1.17
C VAL A 167 -0.75 -16.71 -1.95
N MET A 168 -1.33 -15.82 -2.74
CA MET A 168 -2.46 -16.16 -3.63
C MET A 168 -2.06 -17.24 -4.65
N SER A 169 -0.87 -17.10 -5.22
CA SER A 169 -0.27 -18.07 -6.14
C SER A 169 0.08 -19.41 -5.51
N SER A 170 0.51 -19.44 -4.24
CA SER A 170 0.77 -20.71 -3.54
C SER A 170 -0.49 -21.55 -3.40
N LYS A 171 -1.65 -20.92 -3.40
CA LYS A 171 -2.99 -21.53 -3.38
C LYS A 171 -3.53 -21.84 -4.79
N ARG A 172 -2.71 -21.60 -5.83
CA ARG A 172 -3.02 -21.81 -7.24
C ARG A 172 -4.24 -21.01 -7.72
N ILE A 173 -4.49 -19.83 -7.16
CA ILE A 173 -5.56 -18.94 -7.62
C ILE A 173 -4.99 -17.87 -8.54
N LYS A 174 -5.45 -17.80 -9.79
CA LYS A 174 -5.03 -16.77 -10.76
C LYS A 174 -5.82 -15.47 -10.60
N PHE A 175 -7.14 -15.55 -10.46
CA PHE A 175 -8.01 -14.39 -10.25
C PHE A 175 -9.28 -14.74 -9.48
N ILE A 176 -9.94 -13.70 -8.99
CA ILE A 176 -11.24 -13.72 -8.33
C ILE A 176 -12.12 -12.69 -9.03
N THR A 177 -13.28 -13.12 -9.52
CA THR A 177 -14.33 -12.24 -10.02
C THR A 177 -15.43 -12.08 -8.98
N LEU A 178 -16.00 -10.87 -8.91
CA LEU A 178 -17.01 -10.51 -7.92
C LEU A 178 -18.21 -9.89 -8.64
N ASP A 179 -19.38 -10.52 -8.53
CA ASP A 179 -20.64 -10.06 -9.09
C ASP A 179 -21.63 -9.72 -7.98
N ASP A 180 -21.95 -8.43 -7.82
CA ASP A 180 -22.85 -7.91 -6.80
C ASP A 180 -24.25 -7.54 -7.33
N ASN A 181 -24.62 -7.91 -8.56
CA ASN A 181 -25.87 -7.48 -9.21
C ASN A 181 -27.13 -7.84 -8.39
N ASP A 182 -27.13 -9.01 -7.75
CA ASP A 182 -28.23 -9.49 -6.91
C ASP A 182 -27.88 -9.49 -5.40
N GLY A 183 -26.88 -8.71 -5.00
CA GLY A 183 -26.50 -8.58 -3.59
C GLY A 183 -27.57 -7.85 -2.76
N GLU A 184 -27.72 -8.22 -1.49
CA GLU A 184 -28.65 -7.56 -0.55
C GLU A 184 -28.32 -6.08 -0.31
N GLY A 185 -27.09 -5.66 -0.67
CA GLY A 185 -26.57 -4.33 -0.41
C GLY A 185 -26.22 -4.16 1.06
N ILE A 186 -26.10 -2.89 1.50
CA ILE A 186 -25.73 -2.59 2.88
C ILE A 186 -26.89 -1.96 3.64
N LYS A 187 -27.31 -2.65 4.70
CA LYS A 187 -28.28 -2.13 5.65
C LYS A 187 -27.60 -1.16 6.62
N ILE A 188 -27.99 0.11 6.56
CA ILE A 188 -27.65 1.14 7.54
C ILE A 188 -28.77 1.19 8.58
N LEU A 189 -28.46 0.99 9.87
CA LEU A 189 -29.47 0.93 10.93
C LEU A 189 -30.16 2.28 11.19
N ASP A 190 -29.40 3.38 11.26
CA ASP A 190 -29.93 4.73 11.39
C ASP A 190 -29.53 5.60 10.18
N LYS A 191 -30.32 5.51 9.10
CA LYS A 191 -30.03 6.18 7.82
C LYS A 191 -29.92 7.71 7.94
N GLU A 192 -30.76 8.34 8.76
CA GLU A 192 -30.80 9.79 8.85
C GLU A 192 -29.61 10.33 9.66
N LYS A 193 -29.24 9.68 10.77
CA LYS A 193 -28.00 10.03 11.47
C LYS A 193 -26.77 9.78 10.60
N PHE A 194 -26.75 8.66 9.86
CA PHE A 194 -25.65 8.35 8.96
C PHE A 194 -25.46 9.43 7.89
N LYS A 195 -26.53 9.81 7.17
CA LYS A 195 -26.48 10.86 6.15
C LYS A 195 -25.97 12.19 6.70
N LYS A 196 -26.44 12.59 7.89
CA LYS A 196 -25.99 13.83 8.53
C LYS A 196 -24.50 13.79 8.83
N ALA A 197 -24.01 12.70 9.41
CA ALA A 197 -22.59 12.52 9.71
C ALA A 197 -21.74 12.47 8.43
N ALA A 198 -22.15 11.68 7.43
CA ALA A 198 -21.50 11.62 6.13
C ALA A 198 -21.43 12.98 5.43
N SER A 199 -22.46 13.82 5.55
CA SER A 199 -22.43 15.18 4.99
C SER A 199 -21.36 16.06 5.63
N ILE A 200 -21.21 16.01 6.96
CA ILE A 200 -20.16 16.75 7.69
C ILE A 200 -18.79 16.25 7.25
N PHE A 201 -18.60 14.93 7.25
CA PHE A 201 -17.35 14.29 6.84
C PHE A 201 -16.95 14.68 5.41
N ASN A 202 -17.88 14.56 4.46
CA ASN A 202 -17.64 14.88 3.05
C ASN A 202 -17.28 16.36 2.85
N LYS A 203 -17.98 17.27 3.54
CA LYS A 203 -17.67 18.71 3.46
C LYS A 203 -16.28 19.00 4.01
N GLY A 204 -15.90 18.38 5.13
CA GLY A 204 -14.57 18.53 5.72
C GLY A 204 -13.45 18.08 4.79
N LEU A 205 -13.61 16.91 4.15
CA LEU A 205 -12.65 16.41 3.17
C LEU A 205 -12.46 17.36 1.98
N LEU A 206 -13.55 17.92 1.45
CA LEU A 206 -13.51 18.82 0.30
C LEU A 206 -13.00 20.21 0.64
N SER A 207 -13.19 20.68 1.87
CA SER A 207 -12.71 22.00 2.30
C SER A 207 -11.25 22.03 2.74
N HIS A 208 -10.66 20.86 3.05
CA HIS A 208 -9.31 20.79 3.58
C HIS A 208 -8.26 20.99 2.47
N PRO A 209 -7.21 21.83 2.66
CA PRO A 209 -6.24 22.18 1.61
C PRO A 209 -5.54 20.97 0.96
N VAL A 210 -5.19 19.94 1.73
CA VAL A 210 -4.54 18.73 1.18
C VAL A 210 -5.55 17.85 0.43
N SER A 211 -6.57 17.32 1.11
CA SER A 211 -7.52 16.37 0.51
C SER A 211 -8.50 16.97 -0.51
N GLY A 212 -8.79 18.26 -0.41
CA GLY A 212 -9.72 18.96 -1.30
C GLY A 212 -9.07 19.73 -2.44
N ASN A 213 -7.75 19.95 -2.43
CA ASN A 213 -7.05 20.76 -3.44
C ASN A 213 -5.75 20.10 -3.91
N ALA A 214 -4.73 19.96 -3.06
CA ALA A 214 -3.41 19.47 -3.47
C ALA A 214 -3.47 18.07 -4.10
N LEU A 215 -4.13 17.11 -3.42
CA LEU A 215 -4.28 15.74 -3.91
C LEU A 215 -5.08 15.65 -5.21
N PRO A 216 -6.28 16.24 -5.34
CA PRO A 216 -7.00 16.20 -6.62
C PRO A 216 -6.27 16.92 -7.76
N LYS A 217 -5.39 17.88 -7.49
CA LYS A 217 -4.66 18.59 -8.55
C LYS A 217 -3.38 17.85 -8.99
N TYR A 218 -2.54 17.47 -8.05
CA TYR A 218 -1.18 16.97 -8.33
C TYR A 218 -0.99 15.49 -7.99
N GLY A 219 -2.03 14.83 -7.48
CA GLY A 219 -1.92 13.51 -6.89
C GLY A 219 -1.01 13.50 -5.67
N THR A 220 -0.51 12.32 -5.32
CA THR A 220 0.47 12.18 -4.24
C THR A 220 1.83 12.77 -4.60
N ASN A 221 2.13 12.89 -5.90
CA ASN A 221 3.44 13.32 -6.39
C ASN A 221 3.78 14.79 -6.09
N VAL A 222 2.82 15.57 -5.56
CA VAL A 222 3.09 16.88 -4.93
C VAL A 222 4.20 16.80 -3.87
N LEU A 223 4.42 15.62 -3.29
CA LEU A 223 5.43 15.40 -2.26
C LEU A 223 6.87 15.44 -2.77
N ILE A 224 7.16 15.26 -4.07
CA ILE A 224 8.55 15.30 -4.57
C ILE A 224 9.24 16.61 -4.20
N ASN A 225 8.64 17.74 -4.57
CA ASN A 225 9.24 19.06 -4.31
C ASN A 225 9.23 19.39 -2.82
N ILE A 226 8.16 19.07 -2.10
CA ILE A 226 8.05 19.31 -0.65
C ILE A 226 9.16 18.57 0.10
N LEU A 227 9.38 17.28 -0.18
CA LEU A 227 10.39 16.48 0.52
C LEU A 227 11.80 16.83 0.05
N ASN A 228 11.98 17.22 -1.22
CA ASN A 228 13.27 17.70 -1.70
C ASN A 228 13.67 19.00 -1.00
N GLU A 229 12.76 19.96 -0.82
CA GLU A 229 13.03 21.20 -0.09
C GLU A 229 13.29 20.93 1.39
N ALA A 230 12.54 20.01 2.00
CA ALA A 230 12.74 19.61 3.38
C ALA A 230 14.04 18.82 3.64
N GLY A 231 14.77 18.42 2.59
CA GLY A 231 15.96 17.57 2.72
C GLY A 231 15.65 16.15 3.17
N GLY A 232 14.43 15.67 2.90
CA GLY A 232 13.90 14.37 3.30
C GLY A 232 13.60 13.43 2.14
N LEU A 233 13.95 13.77 0.89
CA LEU A 233 13.76 12.94 -0.30
C LEU A 233 14.95 11.99 -0.50
N PRO A 234 14.83 10.69 -0.15
CA PRO A 234 15.97 9.79 -0.23
C PRO A 234 16.50 9.66 -1.66
N THR A 235 17.78 9.93 -1.85
CA THR A 235 18.40 9.98 -3.17
C THR A 235 19.62 9.08 -3.19
N LYS A 236 19.78 8.32 -4.29
CA LYS A 236 20.91 7.40 -4.51
C LYS A 236 21.09 6.39 -3.38
N ASN A 237 20.03 5.61 -3.14
CA ASN A 237 19.93 4.64 -2.03
C ASN A 237 20.22 5.27 -0.66
N PHE A 238 19.43 6.29 -0.30
CA PHE A 238 19.51 6.97 0.99
C PHE A 238 20.91 7.54 1.28
N ARG A 239 21.62 8.11 0.30
CA ARG A 239 22.88 8.84 0.55
C ARG A 239 22.70 10.33 0.74
N MET A 240 21.64 10.87 0.15
CA MET A 240 21.36 12.30 0.14
C MET A 240 19.86 12.49 0.36
N GLY A 241 19.47 13.59 0.98
CA GLY A 241 18.07 13.96 1.21
C GLY A 241 17.49 14.84 0.09
N GLN A 242 18.24 15.07 -0.99
CA GLN A 242 17.86 15.91 -2.11
C GLN A 242 18.34 15.33 -3.44
N PHE A 243 17.59 15.63 -4.50
CA PHE A 243 17.87 15.25 -5.87
C PHE A 243 17.82 16.48 -6.78
N ASP A 244 18.91 16.75 -7.50
CA ASP A 244 18.99 17.88 -8.45
C ASP A 244 17.91 17.78 -9.55
N GLY A 245 17.51 16.56 -9.92
CA GLY A 245 16.47 16.30 -10.92
C GLY A 245 15.03 16.30 -10.39
N ALA A 246 14.80 16.63 -9.11
CA ALA A 246 13.47 16.52 -8.48
C ALA A 246 12.36 17.28 -9.24
N GLU A 247 12.66 18.49 -9.72
CA GLU A 247 11.66 19.29 -10.46
C GLU A 247 11.17 18.59 -11.74
N LYS A 248 12.03 17.83 -12.43
CA LYS A 248 11.65 17.11 -13.66
C LYS A 248 10.68 15.97 -13.41
N ILE A 249 10.61 15.49 -12.17
CA ILE A 249 9.74 14.39 -11.74
C ILE A 249 8.69 14.84 -10.72
N SER A 250 8.49 16.15 -10.56
CA SER A 250 7.57 16.74 -9.58
C SER A 250 6.10 16.51 -9.91
N GLY A 251 5.22 16.72 -8.93
CA GLY A 251 3.76 16.67 -9.13
C GLY A 251 3.28 17.75 -10.09
N GLU A 252 3.92 18.91 -10.09
CA GLU A 252 3.68 20.03 -11.00
C GLU A 252 4.06 19.68 -12.44
N THR A 253 5.28 19.18 -12.66
CA THR A 253 5.73 18.74 -13.99
C THR A 253 4.88 17.58 -14.51
N MET A 254 4.51 16.63 -13.64
CA MET A 254 3.59 15.55 -13.98
C MET A 254 2.21 16.09 -14.40
N TYR A 255 1.65 17.05 -13.67
CA TYR A 255 0.36 17.67 -14.01
C TYR A 255 0.40 18.35 -15.38
N ASP A 256 1.40 19.20 -15.63
CA ASP A 256 1.54 19.90 -16.92
C ASP A 256 1.70 18.90 -18.08
N THR A 257 2.45 17.82 -17.85
CA THR A 257 2.61 16.75 -18.83
C THR A 257 1.29 16.05 -19.12
N ILE A 258 0.53 15.66 -18.09
CA ILE A 258 -0.80 15.05 -18.23
C ILE A 258 -1.74 15.96 -19.03
N MET A 259 -1.79 17.25 -18.69
CA MET A 259 -2.63 18.21 -19.38
C MET A 259 -2.23 18.39 -20.85
N SER A 260 -0.93 18.40 -21.15
CA SER A 260 -0.43 18.53 -22.52
C SER A 260 -0.70 17.32 -23.41
N ARG A 261 -0.96 16.15 -22.81
CA ARG A 261 -1.13 14.85 -23.49
C ARG A 261 -2.55 14.29 -23.39
N GLU A 262 -3.52 15.15 -23.12
CA GLU A 262 -4.95 14.79 -23.02
C GLU A 262 -5.23 13.68 -21.99
N GLY A 263 -4.42 13.60 -20.93
CA GLY A 263 -4.64 12.71 -19.80
C GLY A 263 -5.71 13.24 -18.84
N ASP A 264 -5.92 12.53 -17.74
CA ASP A 264 -6.86 12.94 -16.69
C ASP A 264 -6.09 13.16 -15.38
N PRO A 265 -5.94 14.41 -14.88
CA PRO A 265 -5.22 14.66 -13.64
C PRO A 265 -5.99 14.19 -12.40
N THR A 266 -7.29 13.84 -12.52
CA THR A 266 -8.13 13.57 -11.35
C THR A 266 -9.28 12.57 -11.56
N HIS A 267 -9.19 11.45 -10.85
CA HIS A 267 -10.29 10.50 -10.69
C HIS A 267 -10.23 9.75 -9.37
N GLY A 268 -11.38 9.19 -8.98
CA GLY A 268 -11.49 8.31 -7.82
C GLY A 268 -10.90 6.93 -8.12
N CYS A 269 -10.29 6.31 -7.11
CA CYS A 269 -9.87 4.90 -7.18
C CYS A 269 -11.04 3.92 -6.99
N HIS A 270 -12.16 4.38 -6.45
CA HIS A 270 -13.40 3.62 -6.28
C HIS A 270 -14.62 4.56 -6.34
N VAL A 271 -15.81 3.99 -6.49
CA VAL A 271 -17.07 4.76 -6.45
C VAL A 271 -17.27 5.39 -5.07
N GLY A 272 -17.50 6.70 -5.02
CA GLY A 272 -17.67 7.44 -3.76
C GLY A 272 -16.38 8.02 -3.16
N CYS A 273 -15.24 7.91 -3.86
CA CYS A 273 -14.04 8.68 -3.50
C CYS A 273 -14.21 10.15 -3.91
N VAL A 274 -14.26 11.07 -2.94
CA VAL A 274 -14.43 12.51 -3.21
C VAL A 274 -13.09 13.26 -3.32
N ILE A 275 -12.01 12.69 -2.78
CA ILE A 275 -10.64 13.25 -2.86
C ILE A 275 -10.09 13.18 -4.28
N ARG A 276 -10.33 12.08 -5.00
CA ARG A 276 -9.94 11.88 -6.41
C ARG A 276 -8.47 12.20 -6.71
N CYS A 277 -7.57 11.65 -5.91
CA CYS A 277 -6.12 11.87 -6.03
C CYS A 277 -5.46 11.15 -7.22
N SER A 278 -6.15 10.20 -7.85
CA SER A 278 -5.57 9.41 -8.91
C SER A 278 -5.63 10.14 -10.25
N GLN A 279 -4.74 9.79 -11.13
CA GLN A 279 -4.49 10.41 -12.41
C GLN A 279 -4.31 9.34 -13.49
N THR A 280 -4.47 9.73 -14.75
CA THR A 280 -4.18 8.94 -15.94
C THR A 280 -3.09 9.67 -16.72
N TYR A 281 -1.94 9.01 -16.86
CA TYR A 281 -0.78 9.51 -17.57
C TYR A 281 -0.72 8.87 -18.96
N ASN A 282 -0.66 9.72 -19.99
CA ASN A 282 -0.58 9.29 -21.38
C ASN A 282 0.86 9.40 -21.91
N ASP A 283 1.20 8.55 -22.88
CA ASP A 283 2.45 8.63 -23.62
C ASP A 283 2.49 9.83 -24.58
N LYS A 284 3.60 9.97 -25.32
CA LYS A 284 3.82 11.05 -26.29
C LYS A 284 2.87 11.02 -27.50
N ASP A 285 2.17 9.91 -27.71
CA ASP A 285 1.15 9.74 -28.75
C ASP A 285 -0.28 9.91 -28.20
N ASN A 286 -0.42 10.48 -26.99
CA ASN A 286 -1.68 10.66 -26.25
C ASN A 286 -2.43 9.34 -25.97
N LYS A 287 -1.72 8.21 -25.87
CA LYS A 287 -2.32 6.92 -25.51
C LYS A 287 -2.13 6.64 -24.03
N TYR A 288 -3.11 5.96 -23.42
CA TYR A 288 -3.03 5.50 -22.05
C TYR A 288 -1.72 4.73 -21.82
N LEU A 289 -0.93 5.17 -20.84
CA LEU A 289 0.28 4.49 -20.41
C LEU A 289 0.11 3.88 -19.01
N THR A 290 -0.22 4.71 -18.02
CA THR A 290 -0.44 4.25 -16.65
C THR A 290 -1.43 5.15 -15.90
N SER A 291 -1.88 4.72 -14.72
CA SER A 291 -2.73 5.51 -13.83
C SER A 291 -2.45 5.22 -12.36
N GLY A 292 -2.74 6.18 -11.48
CA GLY A 292 -2.27 6.06 -10.10
C GLY A 292 -0.75 6.08 -10.05
N PHE A 293 -0.14 6.97 -10.82
CA PHE A 293 1.30 7.14 -10.93
C PHE A 293 1.85 7.83 -9.68
N GLU A 294 1.88 7.10 -8.57
CA GLU A 294 2.03 7.65 -7.23
C GLU A 294 3.46 8.13 -6.93
N TYR A 295 3.56 9.05 -5.96
CA TYR A 295 4.80 9.59 -5.37
C TYR A 295 5.87 8.52 -5.11
N GLU A 296 5.48 7.40 -4.51
CA GLU A 296 6.42 6.35 -4.10
C GLU A 296 7.06 5.65 -5.30
N THR A 297 6.30 5.40 -6.38
CA THR A 297 6.85 4.85 -7.61
C THR A 297 7.80 5.85 -8.27
N ILE A 298 7.37 7.12 -8.35
CA ILE A 298 8.15 8.19 -8.98
C ILE A 298 9.43 8.48 -8.21
N TRP A 299 9.39 8.56 -6.89
CA TRP A 299 10.58 8.65 -6.04
C TRP A 299 11.50 7.46 -6.27
N GLY A 300 10.98 6.24 -6.15
CA GLY A 300 11.78 5.03 -6.07
C GLY A 300 12.60 4.79 -7.33
N PHE A 301 11.96 4.88 -8.49
CA PHE A 301 12.64 4.77 -9.78
C PHE A 301 13.26 6.09 -10.25
N GLY A 302 12.83 7.23 -9.68
CA GLY A 302 13.39 8.54 -9.93
C GLY A 302 14.57 8.86 -8.99
N ALA A 303 14.36 9.72 -7.99
CA ALA A 303 15.41 10.15 -7.04
C ALA A 303 16.18 9.00 -6.38
N GLY A 304 15.49 7.91 -6.00
CA GLY A 304 16.11 6.72 -5.42
C GLY A 304 17.17 6.09 -6.33
N CYS A 305 16.83 5.91 -7.61
CA CYS A 305 17.69 5.35 -8.66
C CYS A 305 18.45 6.40 -9.49
N THR A 306 18.30 7.69 -9.16
CA THR A 306 18.85 8.85 -9.89
C THR A 306 18.41 9.00 -11.35
N VAL A 307 17.16 8.61 -11.66
CA VAL A 307 16.53 8.83 -12.98
C VAL A 307 15.66 10.08 -12.92
N ASP A 308 15.73 10.95 -13.92
CA ASP A 308 15.02 12.23 -13.96
C ASP A 308 14.06 12.36 -15.16
N ASP A 309 13.60 11.22 -15.69
CA ASP A 309 12.69 11.13 -16.83
C ASP A 309 11.36 10.48 -16.43
N LEU A 310 10.29 11.29 -16.35
CA LEU A 310 8.94 10.82 -16.02
C LEU A 310 8.39 9.79 -17.00
N ASP A 311 8.74 9.87 -18.30
CA ASP A 311 8.24 8.91 -19.28
C ASP A 311 8.81 7.52 -19.01
N VAL A 312 10.12 7.44 -18.74
CA VAL A 312 10.78 6.19 -18.39
C VAL A 312 10.17 5.58 -17.12
N ILE A 313 9.94 6.39 -16.09
CA ILE A 313 9.33 5.94 -14.83
C ILE A 313 7.87 5.49 -15.07
N ALA A 314 7.11 6.17 -15.92
CA ALA A 314 5.74 5.78 -16.26
C ALA A 314 5.68 4.43 -17.01
N TYR A 315 6.65 4.13 -17.88
CA TYR A 315 6.78 2.80 -18.48
C TYR A 315 7.17 1.72 -17.46
N ILE A 316 7.97 2.06 -16.45
CA ILE A 316 8.30 1.12 -15.36
C ILE A 316 7.04 0.81 -14.54
N ASP A 317 6.28 1.84 -14.18
CA ASP A 317 5.01 1.72 -13.44
C ASP A 317 4.01 0.83 -14.19
N GLN A 318 3.80 1.08 -15.49
CA GLN A 318 2.93 0.27 -16.35
C GLN A 318 3.33 -1.21 -16.32
N ILE A 319 4.64 -1.52 -16.41
CA ILE A 319 5.11 -2.92 -16.38
C ILE A 319 4.90 -3.53 -14.99
N CYS A 320 5.15 -2.77 -13.91
CA CYS A 320 4.95 -3.26 -12.55
C CYS A 320 3.49 -3.62 -12.29
N ASP A 321 2.56 -2.79 -12.76
CA ASP A 321 1.12 -3.04 -12.70
C ASP A 321 0.74 -4.27 -13.53
N ASP A 322 1.27 -4.41 -14.75
CA ASP A 322 0.94 -5.54 -15.62
C ASP A 322 1.46 -6.87 -15.07
N ILE A 323 2.73 -6.93 -14.64
CA ILE A 323 3.32 -8.18 -14.11
C ILE A 323 2.94 -8.45 -12.66
N GLY A 324 2.34 -7.48 -11.97
CA GLY A 324 1.86 -7.61 -10.59
C GLY A 324 2.97 -7.66 -9.54
N ILE A 325 3.80 -6.61 -9.48
CA ILE A 325 4.90 -6.51 -8.51
C ILE A 325 4.87 -5.16 -7.76
N ASP A 326 5.31 -5.15 -6.50
CA ASP A 326 5.38 -3.95 -5.65
C ASP A 326 6.42 -2.96 -6.20
N THR A 327 6.00 -1.74 -6.53
CA THR A 327 6.90 -0.69 -7.04
C THR A 327 7.90 -0.23 -5.97
N ILE A 328 7.51 -0.19 -4.69
CA ILE A 328 8.39 0.29 -3.61
C ILE A 328 9.47 -0.76 -3.30
N GLU A 329 9.09 -2.02 -3.16
CA GLU A 329 10.03 -3.12 -2.96
C GLU A 329 10.98 -3.26 -4.15
N THR A 330 10.46 -3.13 -5.38
CA THR A 330 11.28 -3.30 -6.58
C THR A 330 12.15 -2.08 -6.85
N ALA A 331 11.73 -0.86 -6.51
CA ALA A 331 12.60 0.32 -6.52
C ALA A 331 13.75 0.16 -5.52
N GLY A 332 13.45 -0.29 -4.29
CA GLY A 332 14.47 -0.68 -3.31
C GLY A 332 15.45 -1.71 -3.86
N THR A 333 14.94 -2.68 -4.61
CA THR A 333 15.74 -3.70 -5.29
C THR A 333 16.63 -3.10 -6.38
N MET A 334 16.12 -2.17 -7.20
CA MET A 334 16.91 -1.52 -8.26
C MET A 334 18.02 -0.64 -7.66
N MET A 335 17.76 0.05 -6.55
CA MET A 335 18.79 0.76 -5.79
C MET A 335 19.90 -0.19 -5.33
N VAL A 336 19.56 -1.37 -4.80
CA VAL A 336 20.53 -2.41 -4.41
C VAL A 336 21.24 -3.02 -5.63
N ALA A 337 20.56 -3.19 -6.76
CA ALA A 337 21.16 -3.67 -8.00
C ALA A 337 22.21 -2.67 -8.54
N MET A 338 21.97 -1.37 -8.38
CA MET A 338 22.95 -0.32 -8.70
C MET A 338 24.15 -0.32 -7.74
N GLU A 339 23.95 -0.61 -6.44
CA GLU A 339 25.07 -0.86 -5.51
C GLU A 339 25.92 -2.06 -5.93
N ALA A 340 25.26 -3.12 -6.41
CA ALA A 340 25.91 -4.35 -6.85
C ALA A 340 26.63 -4.20 -8.20
N GLY A 341 26.48 -3.06 -8.89
CA GLY A 341 27.07 -2.83 -10.22
C GLY A 341 26.36 -3.56 -11.36
N ILE A 342 25.13 -4.05 -11.15
CA ILE A 342 24.29 -4.65 -12.20
C ILE A 342 23.83 -3.57 -13.19
N LEU A 343 23.54 -2.38 -12.68
CA LEU A 343 23.19 -1.19 -13.44
C LEU A 343 24.04 0.01 -13.00
N PRO A 344 24.38 0.93 -13.91
CA PRO A 344 24.87 2.25 -13.51
C PRO A 344 23.73 3.08 -12.88
N TRP A 345 24.10 3.95 -11.95
CA TRP A 345 23.17 4.96 -11.39
C TRP A 345 22.58 5.82 -12.51
N GLY A 346 21.26 5.98 -12.52
CA GLY A 346 20.51 6.77 -13.50
C GLY A 346 20.14 6.04 -14.79
N ASP A 347 20.47 4.74 -14.92
CA ASP A 347 20.12 3.95 -16.10
C ASP A 347 18.66 3.44 -16.08
N GLY A 348 17.72 4.35 -16.30
CA GLY A 348 16.29 4.02 -16.34
C GLY A 348 15.91 3.05 -17.47
N ASN A 349 16.61 3.09 -18.61
CA ASN A 349 16.40 2.12 -19.70
C ASN A 349 16.92 0.73 -19.33
N GLY A 350 18.03 0.66 -18.59
CA GLY A 350 18.53 -0.57 -17.98
C GLY A 350 17.51 -1.18 -17.01
N ILE A 351 16.86 -0.37 -16.17
CA ILE A 351 15.76 -0.82 -15.31
C ILE A 351 14.63 -1.43 -16.14
N LEU A 352 14.14 -0.72 -17.18
CA LEU A 352 13.12 -1.25 -18.10
C LEU A 352 13.52 -2.59 -18.72
N ASN A 353 14.79 -2.74 -19.10
CA ASN A 353 15.30 -3.99 -19.67
C ASN A 353 15.30 -5.13 -18.65
N LEU A 354 15.65 -4.88 -17.39
CA LEU A 354 15.56 -5.89 -16.33
C LEU A 354 14.11 -6.31 -16.07
N PHE A 355 13.17 -5.36 -16.04
CA PHE A 355 11.75 -5.69 -15.91
C PHE A 355 11.25 -6.57 -17.05
N LYS A 356 11.54 -6.17 -18.31
CA LYS A 356 11.03 -6.84 -19.51
C LYS A 356 11.66 -8.21 -19.73
N ASN A 357 12.97 -8.33 -19.55
CA ASN A 357 13.71 -9.52 -20.00
C ASN A 357 14.13 -10.45 -18.85
N GLU A 358 14.11 -9.97 -17.60
CA GLU A 358 14.51 -10.77 -16.45
C GLU A 358 13.31 -11.08 -15.55
N ILE A 359 12.71 -10.04 -14.93
CA ILE A 359 11.65 -10.21 -13.93
C ILE A 359 10.39 -10.81 -14.57
N LYS A 360 9.90 -10.21 -15.67
CA LYS A 360 8.71 -10.69 -16.39
C LYS A 360 8.87 -12.12 -16.91
N GLU A 361 10.06 -12.48 -17.38
CA GLU A 361 10.37 -13.80 -17.93
C GLU A 361 10.73 -14.82 -16.84
N GLY A 362 10.93 -14.37 -15.59
CA GLY A 362 11.23 -15.24 -14.46
C GLY A 362 12.57 -15.96 -14.59
N THR A 363 13.54 -15.35 -15.28
CA THR A 363 14.92 -15.85 -15.44
C THR A 363 15.60 -16.00 -14.07
N PRO A 364 16.76 -16.70 -13.95
CA PRO A 364 17.49 -16.76 -12.69
C PRO A 364 17.79 -15.39 -12.06
N LEU A 365 18.21 -14.40 -12.85
CA LEU A 365 18.41 -13.03 -12.36
C LEU A 365 17.08 -12.36 -11.99
N GLY A 366 16.05 -12.52 -12.83
CA GLY A 366 14.69 -12.03 -12.55
C GLY A 366 14.10 -12.58 -11.26
N ARG A 367 14.40 -13.85 -10.92
CA ARG A 367 14.03 -14.48 -9.64
C ARG A 367 14.80 -13.89 -8.48
N ILE A 368 16.07 -13.50 -8.65
CA ILE A 368 16.82 -12.82 -7.59
C ILE A 368 16.19 -11.44 -7.33
N LEU A 369 16.01 -10.65 -8.38
CA LEU A 369 15.48 -9.29 -8.27
C LEU A 369 14.02 -9.29 -7.79
N GLY A 370 13.17 -10.15 -8.33
CA GLY A 370 11.75 -10.22 -7.95
C GLY A 370 11.50 -10.67 -6.50
N ASN A 371 12.51 -11.21 -5.81
CA ASN A 371 12.39 -11.57 -4.39
C ASN A 371 12.71 -10.42 -3.41
N GLY A 372 13.00 -9.22 -3.92
CA GLY A 372 13.12 -8.00 -3.11
C GLY A 372 14.55 -7.60 -2.77
N ALA A 373 14.68 -6.47 -2.09
CA ALA A 373 15.94 -5.77 -1.85
C ALA A 373 16.85 -6.55 -0.89
N ASP A 374 16.29 -7.12 0.19
CA ASP A 374 17.03 -7.96 1.14
C ASP A 374 17.59 -9.23 0.50
N PHE A 375 16.78 -9.91 -0.32
CA PHE A 375 17.22 -11.11 -1.05
C PHE A 375 18.31 -10.78 -2.06
N THR A 376 18.12 -9.73 -2.85
CA THR A 376 19.09 -9.27 -3.84
C THR A 376 20.41 -8.86 -3.17
N GLY A 377 20.34 -8.09 -2.07
CA GLY A 377 21.53 -7.66 -1.35
C GLY A 377 22.35 -8.83 -0.83
N LYS A 378 21.70 -9.87 -0.29
CA LYS A 378 22.36 -11.11 0.13
C LYS A 378 22.98 -11.88 -1.02
N ALA A 379 22.29 -11.97 -2.16
CA ALA A 379 22.79 -12.68 -3.34
C ALA A 379 24.06 -12.04 -3.93
N PHE A 380 24.17 -10.70 -3.86
CA PHE A 380 25.29 -9.95 -4.43
C PHE A 380 26.30 -9.41 -3.40
N GLY A 381 26.12 -9.69 -2.10
CA GLY A 381 27.02 -9.23 -1.05
C GLY A 381 26.98 -7.72 -0.79
N VAL A 382 25.83 -7.07 -1.02
CA VAL A 382 25.63 -5.63 -0.76
C VAL A 382 25.26 -5.42 0.71
N THR A 383 25.90 -4.44 1.36
CA THR A 383 25.64 -4.08 2.77
C THR A 383 24.65 -2.93 2.94
N ARG A 384 24.58 -2.01 1.97
CA ARG A 384 23.63 -0.88 1.99
C ARG A 384 22.28 -1.29 1.42
N VAL A 385 21.52 -2.02 2.24
CA VAL A 385 20.18 -2.49 1.90
C VAL A 385 19.16 -1.78 2.80
N PRO A 386 18.36 -0.83 2.27
CA PRO A 386 17.47 -0.01 3.08
C PRO A 386 16.19 -0.76 3.42
N THR A 387 16.28 -1.77 4.29
CA THR A 387 15.12 -2.60 4.67
C THR A 387 14.95 -2.68 6.19
N VAL A 388 13.71 -2.83 6.65
CA VAL A 388 13.39 -3.27 8.02
C VAL A 388 12.40 -4.42 7.92
N LYS A 389 12.68 -5.50 8.66
CA LYS A 389 11.98 -6.79 8.52
C LYS A 389 11.93 -7.23 7.04
N ARG A 390 13.06 -7.07 6.35
CA ARG A 390 13.30 -7.44 4.93
C ARG A 390 12.49 -6.69 3.87
N GLN A 391 11.57 -5.81 4.26
CA GLN A 391 10.82 -4.96 3.33
C GLN A 391 11.56 -3.62 3.16
N SER A 392 11.65 -3.13 1.92
CA SER A 392 12.35 -1.89 1.57
C SER A 392 11.71 -0.67 2.23
N MET A 393 12.53 0.35 2.53
CA MET A 393 12.05 1.61 3.06
C MET A 393 11.41 2.46 1.94
N PRO A 394 10.25 3.08 2.20
CA PRO A 394 9.62 4.07 1.33
C PRO A 394 10.35 5.43 1.24
N ALA A 395 9.73 6.34 0.49
CA ALA A 395 10.25 7.64 0.02
C ALA A 395 10.46 8.75 1.06
N TYR A 396 10.90 8.42 2.27
CA TYR A 396 11.19 9.42 3.31
C TYR A 396 12.46 9.04 4.07
N ASP A 397 13.44 9.94 4.12
CA ASP A 397 14.70 9.63 4.79
C ASP A 397 14.49 9.61 6.31
N PRO A 398 14.72 8.48 7.00
CA PRO A 398 14.42 8.36 8.42
C PRO A 398 15.31 9.23 9.31
N ARG A 399 16.41 9.78 8.78
CA ARG A 399 17.28 10.71 9.52
C ARG A 399 16.74 12.13 9.48
N SER A 400 16.20 12.55 8.32
CA SER A 400 15.62 13.88 8.12
C SER A 400 14.16 13.97 8.55
N VAL A 401 13.44 12.84 8.60
CA VAL A 401 12.03 12.74 9.02
C VAL A 401 11.93 11.67 10.11
N LYS A 402 12.39 11.98 11.31
CA LYS A 402 12.60 10.98 12.38
C LYS A 402 11.35 10.20 12.77
N GLY A 403 10.19 10.84 12.79
CA GLY A 403 8.92 10.17 13.10
C GLY A 403 8.61 8.99 12.19
N ILE A 404 8.91 9.09 10.88
CA ILE A 404 8.63 8.02 9.93
C ILE A 404 9.68 6.91 10.04
N GLY A 405 10.90 7.26 10.43
CA GLY A 405 11.94 6.29 10.80
C GLY A 405 11.53 5.42 11.98
N VAL A 406 10.87 6.01 13.00
CA VAL A 406 10.28 5.24 14.12
C VAL A 406 9.21 4.28 13.60
N THR A 407 8.33 4.73 12.69
CA THR A 407 7.32 3.87 12.06
C THR A 407 7.97 2.73 11.28
N TYR A 408 8.98 3.01 10.45
CA TYR A 408 9.69 1.97 9.68
C TYR A 408 10.32 0.91 10.58
N ALA A 409 10.96 1.34 11.66
CA ALA A 409 11.56 0.45 12.64
C ALA A 409 10.48 -0.45 13.27
N THR A 410 9.39 0.14 13.77
CA THR A 410 8.54 -0.50 14.79
C THR A 410 7.23 -1.09 14.30
N THR A 411 6.80 -0.75 13.08
CA THR A 411 5.58 -1.32 12.50
C THR A 411 5.65 -2.85 12.42
N THR A 412 4.51 -3.49 12.67
CA THR A 412 4.32 -4.95 12.63
C THR A 412 4.39 -5.52 11.20
N MET A 413 4.32 -4.67 10.17
CA MET A 413 4.15 -5.08 8.77
C MET A 413 5.43 -5.00 7.90
N GLY A 414 6.58 -4.70 8.50
CA GLY A 414 7.81 -4.31 7.80
C GLY A 414 7.79 -2.84 7.37
N ALA A 415 8.95 -2.25 7.00
CA ALA A 415 9.07 -0.80 6.77
C ALA A 415 7.98 -0.27 5.84
N ASP A 416 7.00 0.48 6.37
CA ASP A 416 5.82 0.94 5.63
C ASP A 416 5.37 2.30 6.18
N HIS A 417 5.35 3.31 5.32
CA HIS A 417 5.06 4.69 5.73
C HIS A 417 3.57 4.87 6.03
N THR A 418 2.71 4.10 5.37
CA THR A 418 1.26 4.21 5.56
C THR A 418 0.83 3.69 6.92
N ALA A 419 1.62 2.80 7.54
CA ALA A 419 1.29 2.20 8.83
C ALA A 419 1.22 3.21 9.99
N GLY A 420 1.83 4.39 9.86
CA GLY A 420 1.88 5.46 10.86
C GLY A 420 2.53 6.70 10.27
N TYR A 421 1.76 7.43 9.45
CA TYR A 421 2.29 8.42 8.51
C TYR A 421 2.64 9.77 9.16
N SER A 422 3.75 9.84 9.89
CA SER A 422 4.18 11.03 10.66
C SER A 422 4.50 12.25 9.82
N VAL A 423 4.70 12.08 8.50
CA VAL A 423 4.90 13.15 7.52
C VAL A 423 3.78 14.19 7.59
N THR A 424 2.56 13.79 8.02
CA THR A 424 1.47 14.73 8.29
C THR A 424 1.90 15.86 9.22
N SER A 425 2.44 15.55 10.39
CA SER A 425 2.81 16.54 11.40
C SER A 425 4.25 17.02 11.25
N ASN A 426 5.13 16.18 10.70
CA ASN A 426 6.53 16.49 10.50
C ASN A 426 6.78 17.47 9.34
N ILE A 427 6.01 17.36 8.25
CA ILE A 427 6.25 18.11 7.01
C ILE A 427 5.02 18.92 6.60
N LEU A 428 3.82 18.33 6.67
CA LEU A 428 2.61 18.94 6.13
C LEU A 428 1.86 19.86 7.11
N ASN A 429 2.28 19.90 8.38
CA ASN A 429 1.61 20.62 9.48
C ASN A 429 0.15 20.22 9.70
N VAL A 430 -0.18 18.95 9.45
CA VAL A 430 -1.50 18.36 9.64
C VAL A 430 -1.52 17.54 10.93
N GLY A 431 -2.50 17.79 11.79
CA GLY A 431 -2.59 17.26 13.14
C GLY A 431 -1.61 17.91 14.12
N GLY A 432 -1.10 19.10 13.79
CA GLY A 432 -0.05 19.80 14.54
C GLY A 432 1.32 19.75 13.87
N HIS A 433 2.33 20.27 14.56
CA HIS A 433 3.71 20.32 14.09
C HIS A 433 4.67 19.71 15.12
N ILE A 434 5.52 18.79 14.66
CA ILE A 434 6.64 18.23 15.44
C ILE A 434 7.87 18.27 14.55
N ASP A 435 8.93 18.93 15.00
CA ASP A 435 10.17 19.11 14.25
C ASP A 435 10.73 17.76 13.76
N PRO A 436 10.83 17.54 12.44
CA PRO A 436 11.25 16.27 11.86
C PRO A 436 12.72 15.90 12.17
N LEU A 437 13.57 16.87 12.50
CA LEU A 437 14.99 16.68 12.79
C LEU A 437 15.24 16.42 14.28
N ALA A 438 14.31 16.84 15.14
CA ALA A 438 14.34 16.61 16.56
C ALA A 438 13.90 15.19 16.92
N LYS A 439 14.44 14.68 18.02
CA LYS A 439 14.13 13.34 18.53
C LYS A 439 12.87 13.35 19.39
N GLU A 440 12.67 14.45 20.09
CA GLU A 440 11.61 14.70 21.05
C GLU A 440 10.23 14.54 20.40
N GLY A 441 9.33 13.81 21.05
CA GLY A 441 7.96 13.61 20.59
C GLY A 441 7.77 12.57 19.46
N GLN A 442 8.83 12.16 18.75
CA GLN A 442 8.70 11.28 17.58
C GLN A 442 8.19 9.87 17.92
N ILE A 443 8.57 9.33 19.09
CA ILE A 443 8.07 8.03 19.59
C ILE A 443 6.55 8.09 19.81
N GLU A 444 6.07 9.15 20.46
CA GLU A 444 4.65 9.32 20.75
C GLU A 444 3.85 9.60 19.46
N LEU A 445 4.37 10.45 18.58
CA LEU A 445 3.77 10.74 17.28
C LEU A 445 3.59 9.45 16.47
N SER A 446 4.67 8.67 16.28
CA SER A 446 4.61 7.41 15.53
C SER A 446 3.64 6.43 16.18
N ARG A 447 3.70 6.22 17.50
CA ARG A 447 2.77 5.34 18.22
C ARG A 447 1.30 5.71 17.96
N ASN A 448 0.95 6.99 18.17
CA ASN A 448 -0.43 7.44 18.06
C ASN A 448 -0.93 7.35 16.62
N LEU A 449 -0.09 7.66 15.64
CA LEU A 449 -0.45 7.51 14.22
C LEU A 449 -0.54 6.04 13.79
N GLN A 450 0.27 5.14 14.34
CA GLN A 450 0.13 3.70 14.10
C GLN A 450 -1.21 3.18 14.62
N ILE A 451 -1.60 3.59 15.84
CA ILE A 451 -2.90 3.25 16.42
C ILE A 451 -4.04 3.81 15.57
N ALA A 452 -3.97 5.09 15.19
CA ALA A 452 -5.00 5.75 14.38
C ALA A 452 -5.17 5.08 13.02
N THR A 453 -4.06 4.76 12.34
CA THR A 453 -4.07 4.14 11.01
C THR A 453 -4.70 2.74 11.07
N ALA A 454 -4.33 1.92 12.06
CA ALA A 454 -4.93 0.59 12.22
C ALA A 454 -6.46 0.65 12.36
N ALA A 455 -7.00 1.70 13.00
CA ALA A 455 -8.43 1.95 13.09
C ALA A 455 -9.03 2.43 11.74
N ILE A 456 -8.36 3.35 11.03
CA ILE A 456 -8.77 3.83 9.70
C ILE A 456 -8.88 2.67 8.70
N ASP A 457 -7.85 1.82 8.63
CA ASP A 457 -7.83 0.65 7.74
C ASP A 457 -8.95 -0.34 8.10
N SER A 458 -9.20 -0.52 9.39
CA SER A 458 -10.31 -1.37 9.87
C SER A 458 -11.69 -0.81 9.47
N ALA A 459 -11.83 0.51 9.38
CA ALA A 459 -13.04 1.16 8.88
C ALA A 459 -13.22 1.05 7.36
N GLY A 460 -12.18 0.67 6.61
CA GLY A 460 -12.20 0.59 5.14
C GLY A 460 -12.09 1.93 4.46
N LEU A 461 -11.54 2.92 5.16
CA LEU A 461 -11.34 4.28 4.69
C LEU A 461 -9.96 4.44 4.06
N CYS A 462 -9.87 5.27 3.02
CA CYS A 462 -8.59 5.72 2.51
C CYS A 462 -7.82 6.52 3.58
N ILE A 463 -6.53 6.26 3.73
CA ILE A 463 -5.67 6.99 4.68
C ILE A 463 -5.66 8.50 4.46
N PHE A 464 -5.89 8.99 3.23
CA PHE A 464 -5.98 10.44 2.95
C PHE A 464 -7.19 11.11 3.58
N THR A 465 -8.14 10.36 4.14
CA THR A 465 -9.16 10.95 5.01
C THR A 465 -8.56 11.45 6.33
N ALA A 466 -7.42 10.91 6.76
CA ALA A 466 -6.72 11.32 7.98
C ALA A 466 -6.41 12.82 8.00
N PHE A 467 -6.13 13.44 6.85
CA PHE A 467 -5.77 14.86 6.83
C PHE A 467 -6.86 15.74 7.46
N ALA A 468 -8.10 15.62 6.97
CA ALA A 468 -9.22 16.37 7.53
C ALA A 468 -9.65 15.86 8.92
N ILE A 469 -9.46 14.57 9.22
CA ILE A 469 -9.77 13.99 10.54
C ILE A 469 -8.86 14.57 11.62
N LEU A 470 -7.57 14.72 11.33
CA LEU A 470 -6.55 15.21 12.27
C LEU A 470 -6.73 16.71 12.56
N ASP A 471 -7.19 17.49 11.58
CA ASP A 471 -7.33 18.95 11.70
C ASP A 471 -8.73 19.42 12.14
N SER A 472 -9.71 18.52 12.23
CA SER A 472 -11.10 18.92 12.46
C SER A 472 -11.88 17.98 13.37
N ASP A 473 -12.14 18.43 14.59
CA ASP A 473 -12.99 17.72 15.55
C ASP A 473 -14.38 17.37 14.97
N PRO A 474 -15.11 18.27 14.28
CA PRO A 474 -16.37 17.89 13.66
C PRO A 474 -16.26 16.71 12.67
N VAL A 475 -15.14 16.62 11.94
CA VAL A 475 -14.90 15.54 10.96
C VAL A 475 -14.56 14.24 11.68
N SER A 476 -13.72 14.27 12.72
CA SER A 476 -13.38 13.09 13.52
C SER A 476 -14.60 12.52 14.26
N HIS A 477 -15.45 13.37 14.83
CA HIS A 477 -16.71 12.95 15.45
C HIS A 477 -17.73 12.43 14.42
N ALA A 478 -17.76 12.99 13.22
CA ALA A 478 -18.62 12.51 12.14
C ALA A 478 -18.25 11.09 11.70
N LEU A 479 -16.96 10.74 11.66
CA LEU A 479 -16.51 9.37 11.40
C LEU A 479 -17.09 8.39 12.42
N ILE A 480 -16.95 8.67 13.71
CA ILE A 480 -17.46 7.80 14.78
C ILE A 480 -18.99 7.73 14.73
N ALA A 481 -19.65 8.85 14.45
CA ALA A 481 -21.11 8.90 14.29
C ALA A 481 -21.61 8.05 13.12
N MET A 482 -20.86 7.96 12.00
CA MET A 482 -21.19 7.05 10.90
C MET A 482 -21.12 5.59 11.34
N ILE A 483 -20.10 5.19 12.10
CA ILE A 483 -19.98 3.82 12.64
C ILE A 483 -21.14 3.51 13.59
N ASN A 484 -21.44 4.43 14.52
CA ASN A 484 -22.56 4.28 15.44
C ASN A 484 -23.91 4.16 14.72
N ALA A 485 -24.14 4.97 13.69
CA ALA A 485 -25.36 4.90 12.89
C ALA A 485 -25.45 3.63 12.03
N GLN A 486 -24.31 3.12 11.55
CA GLN A 486 -24.25 1.88 10.77
C GLN A 486 -24.61 0.66 11.63
N TYR A 487 -24.09 0.60 12.86
CA TYR A 487 -24.12 -0.62 13.68
C TYR A 487 -24.96 -0.51 14.97
N GLY A 488 -25.57 0.65 15.24
CA GLY A 488 -26.36 0.87 16.46
C GLY A 488 -25.52 0.88 17.72
N THR A 489 -24.22 1.18 17.60
CA THR A 489 -23.27 1.26 18.72
C THR A 489 -23.25 2.66 19.34
N ASN A 490 -22.52 2.79 20.45
CA ASN A 490 -22.26 4.06 21.12
C ASN A 490 -20.75 4.25 21.37
N TRP A 491 -19.94 4.05 20.32
CA TRP A 491 -18.49 4.26 20.38
C TRP A 491 -18.16 5.72 20.69
N SER A 492 -17.19 5.87 21.56
CA SER A 492 -16.46 7.10 21.86
C SER A 492 -15.20 7.21 21.00
N VAL A 493 -14.49 8.33 21.13
CA VAL A 493 -13.13 8.50 20.56
C VAL A 493 -12.16 7.49 21.16
N ASP A 494 -12.29 7.14 22.44
CA ASP A 494 -11.44 6.13 23.07
C ASP A 494 -11.68 4.74 22.52
N ASP A 495 -12.93 4.39 22.20
CA ASP A 495 -13.26 3.11 21.54
C ASP A 495 -12.61 3.00 20.16
N TRP A 496 -12.56 4.11 19.42
CA TRP A 496 -11.87 4.19 18.13
C TRP A 496 -10.37 3.89 18.25
N PHE A 497 -9.68 4.53 19.20
CA PHE A 497 -8.25 4.24 19.41
C PHE A 497 -8.02 2.88 20.06
N ASN A 498 -8.95 2.37 20.87
CA ASN A 498 -8.89 1.02 21.42
C ASN A 498 -8.94 -0.05 20.32
N LEU A 499 -9.71 0.16 19.25
CA LEU A 499 -9.67 -0.72 18.07
C LEU A 499 -8.24 -0.79 17.50
N GLY A 500 -7.61 0.35 17.26
CA GLY A 500 -6.24 0.41 16.75
C GLY A 500 -5.23 -0.30 17.68
N ARG A 501 -5.31 -0.04 19.00
CA ARG A 501 -4.46 -0.70 20.00
C ARG A 501 -4.63 -2.21 20.00
N GLN A 502 -5.86 -2.70 19.90
CA GLN A 502 -6.14 -4.15 19.85
C GLN A 502 -5.57 -4.80 18.60
N VAL A 503 -5.67 -4.14 17.44
CA VAL A 503 -5.09 -4.62 16.18
C VAL A 503 -3.57 -4.73 16.31
N LEU A 504 -2.89 -3.67 16.76
CA LEU A 504 -1.43 -3.68 16.91
C LEU A 504 -0.93 -4.70 17.94
N LYS A 505 -1.64 -4.87 19.07
CA LYS A 505 -1.33 -5.93 20.04
C LYS A 505 -1.45 -7.33 19.44
N THR A 506 -2.49 -7.56 18.64
CA THR A 506 -2.72 -8.84 17.96
C THR A 506 -1.60 -9.14 16.96
N GLU A 507 -1.24 -8.15 16.15
CA GLU A 507 -0.18 -8.26 15.15
C GLU A 507 1.20 -8.46 15.80
N ARG A 508 1.49 -7.72 16.87
CA ARG A 508 2.73 -7.86 17.64
C ARG A 508 2.87 -9.25 18.24
N ALA A 509 1.80 -9.76 18.88
CA ALA A 509 1.79 -11.10 19.45
C ALA A 509 2.02 -12.19 18.39
N PHE A 510 1.45 -12.03 17.18
CA PHE A 510 1.73 -12.96 16.07
C PHE A 510 3.20 -12.92 15.65
N ASN A 511 3.78 -11.72 15.51
CA ASN A 511 5.19 -11.57 15.13
C ASN A 511 6.12 -12.17 16.19
N GLU A 512 5.86 -11.95 17.47
CA GLU A 512 6.61 -12.58 18.58
C GLU A 512 6.51 -14.10 18.51
N ALA A 513 5.31 -14.65 18.28
CA ALA A 513 5.12 -16.07 18.07
C ALA A 513 5.78 -16.60 16.77
N ALA A 514 6.01 -15.74 15.78
CA ALA A 514 6.76 -16.04 14.56
C ALA A 514 8.28 -15.94 14.74
N GLY A 515 8.75 -15.56 15.93
CA GLY A 515 10.17 -15.47 16.30
C GLY A 515 10.78 -14.08 16.20
N PHE A 516 9.98 -13.03 15.94
CA PHE A 516 10.47 -11.66 15.95
C PHE A 516 10.71 -11.18 17.39
N THR A 517 11.73 -10.36 17.54
CA THR A 517 12.08 -9.71 18.81
C THR A 517 12.19 -8.21 18.61
N ASN A 518 12.45 -7.47 19.68
CA ASN A 518 12.77 -6.05 19.58
C ASN A 518 14.00 -5.76 18.69
N LYS A 519 14.90 -6.73 18.47
CA LYS A 519 16.05 -6.57 17.57
C LYS A 519 15.65 -6.42 16.10
N ASP A 520 14.45 -6.88 15.74
CA ASP A 520 13.90 -6.72 14.39
C ASP A 520 13.24 -5.34 14.19
N ASP A 521 13.17 -4.53 15.25
CA ASP A 521 12.67 -3.15 15.25
C ASP A 521 13.82 -2.12 15.18
N ARG A 522 14.79 -2.34 14.29
CA ARG A 522 16.01 -1.52 14.17
C ARG A 522 16.25 -1.14 12.71
N LEU A 523 16.81 0.07 12.49
CA LEU A 523 17.24 0.50 11.17
C LEU A 523 18.63 -0.08 10.83
N PRO A 524 18.96 -0.24 9.53
CA PRO A 524 20.30 -0.58 9.09
C PRO A 524 21.40 0.37 9.60
N GLU A 525 22.60 -0.16 9.83
CA GLU A 525 23.70 0.58 10.48
C GLU A 525 24.13 1.84 9.70
N PHE A 526 24.05 1.83 8.37
CA PHE A 526 24.46 2.97 7.54
C PHE A 526 23.60 4.22 7.78
N PHE A 527 22.46 4.13 8.45
CA PHE A 527 21.70 5.31 8.89
C PHE A 527 22.38 6.11 10.01
N SER A 528 23.49 5.62 10.57
CA SER A 528 24.39 6.44 11.39
C SER A 528 25.21 7.43 10.56
N GLU A 529 25.28 7.27 9.24
CA GLU A 529 25.94 8.21 8.34
C GLU A 529 25.12 9.50 8.22
N PRO A 530 25.76 10.69 8.28
CA PRO A 530 25.05 11.96 8.15
C PRO A 530 24.49 12.14 6.73
N VAL A 531 23.29 12.70 6.64
CA VAL A 531 22.63 12.96 5.34
C VAL A 531 22.58 14.46 5.01
N PRO A 532 23.16 14.92 3.89
CA PRO A 532 22.96 16.30 3.44
C PRO A 532 21.49 16.55 3.06
N PRO A 533 20.97 17.77 3.25
CA PRO A 533 21.69 19.01 3.58
C PRO A 533 21.87 19.25 5.09
N HIS A 534 21.08 18.59 5.93
CA HIS A 534 21.06 18.83 7.38
C HIS A 534 22.22 18.16 8.13
N ASN A 535 22.87 17.18 7.50
CA ASN A 535 23.81 16.25 8.11
C ASN A 535 23.23 15.50 9.32
N ALA A 536 21.90 15.25 9.28
CA ALA A 536 21.20 14.51 10.32
C ALA A 536 21.61 13.03 10.30
N THR A 537 21.63 12.40 11.47
CA THR A 537 21.91 10.97 11.66
C THR A 537 20.75 10.31 12.39
N TRP A 538 20.62 8.99 12.26
CA TRP A 538 19.69 8.22 13.08
C TRP A 538 20.26 8.05 14.48
N ASP A 539 19.61 8.66 15.48
CA ASP A 539 20.13 8.86 16.84
C ASP A 539 19.21 8.29 17.94
N PHE A 540 18.26 7.43 17.57
CA PHE A 540 17.45 6.66 18.53
C PHE A 540 18.17 5.42 19.01
N SER A 541 18.14 5.19 20.32
CA SER A 541 18.58 3.93 20.92
C SER A 541 17.51 2.85 20.72
N GLY A 542 17.91 1.59 20.92
CA GLY A 542 16.96 0.49 20.90
C GLY A 542 15.90 0.60 21.99
N GLU A 543 16.31 0.99 23.20
CA GLU A 543 15.41 1.13 24.37
C GLU A 543 14.32 2.18 24.15
N GLU A 544 14.62 3.25 23.40
CA GLU A 544 13.66 4.29 23.05
C GLU A 544 12.64 3.80 22.02
N LEU A 545 13.09 3.08 20.99
CA LEU A 545 12.19 2.46 20.00
C LEU A 545 11.30 1.41 20.64
N ASP A 546 11.81 0.67 21.63
CA ASP A 546 11.07 -0.34 22.36
C ASP A 546 9.89 0.28 23.15
N GLN A 547 9.89 1.60 23.38
CA GLN A 547 8.76 2.27 24.01
C GLN A 547 7.53 2.38 23.10
N VAL A 548 7.64 2.24 21.78
CA VAL A 548 6.51 2.48 20.85
C VAL A 548 5.29 1.63 21.22
N HIS A 549 5.49 0.37 21.58
CA HIS A 549 4.41 -0.59 21.87
C HIS A 549 3.89 -0.55 23.32
N ASN A 550 4.31 0.43 24.14
CA ASN A 550 3.86 0.55 25.53
C ASN A 550 2.47 1.21 25.64
N PHE A 551 1.42 0.43 25.38
CA PHE A 551 0.00 0.82 25.52
C PHE A 551 -0.93 -0.38 25.72
#